data_AF-A0A960RQL7-F1
#
_entry.id   AF-A0A960RQL7-F1
#
_cell.length_a   1.000
_cell.length_b   1.000
_cell.length_c   1.000
_cell.angle_alpha   90.00
_cell.angle_beta   90.00
_cell.angle_gamma   90.00
#
_symmetry.space_group_name_H-M   'P 1'
#
loop_
_entity.id
_entity.type
_entity.pdbx_description
1 polymer ?
#
loop_
_entity_poly.entity_id
_entity_poly.type
_entity_poly.pdbx_seq_one_letter_code
_entity_poly.pdbx_strand_id
1 'polypeptide(L)'
;MEDEFEKIMAFFDLPPEEKEGRLQEVFEDSVEYFERFKYVMLNGTKEEKKEAVKRVMMLKKKIEEETQKVCEKTGMSPEQLAAFSNNPKNFSEDQWNAIEGAKKKLEKGVGEIKKAVKSKKPEGEAPPEEGGGAAEGEEKPKKRKKPPKNWIQS
;
A
#
# COMPACT_ATOMS: atom_id res chain seq x y z
N MET A 1 -12.38 -13.29 6.83
CA MET A 1 -11.15 -12.48 6.95
C MET A 1 -10.28 -12.99 8.10
N GLU A 2 -10.88 -13.51 9.18
CA GLU A 2 -10.14 -14.25 10.23
C GLU A 2 -9.60 -15.57 9.71
N ASP A 3 -10.44 -16.40 9.09
CA ASP A 3 -10.04 -17.71 8.55
C ASP A 3 -8.81 -17.66 7.61
N GLU A 4 -8.78 -16.77 6.62
CA GLU A 4 -7.67 -16.73 5.66
C GLU A 4 -6.39 -16.21 6.31
N PHE A 5 -6.51 -15.20 7.18
CA PHE A 5 -5.37 -14.66 7.92
C PHE A 5 -4.75 -15.69 8.85
N GLU A 6 -5.57 -16.45 9.58
CA GLU A 6 -5.12 -17.49 10.49
C GLU A 6 -4.46 -18.65 9.75
N LYS A 7 -5.00 -19.06 8.59
CA LYS A 7 -4.36 -20.07 7.74
C LYS A 7 -2.98 -19.64 7.25
N ILE A 8 -2.85 -18.38 6.80
CA ILE A 8 -1.56 -17.82 6.37
C ILE A 8 -0.58 -17.77 7.55
N MET A 9 -1.04 -17.35 8.73
CA MET A 9 -0.18 -17.29 9.91
C MET A 9 0.28 -18.68 10.36
N ALA A 10 -0.63 -19.67 10.36
CA ALA A 10 -0.35 -21.06 10.71
C ALA A 10 0.66 -21.69 9.75
N PHE A 11 0.65 -21.32 8.45
CA PHE A 11 1.61 -21.81 7.47
C PHE A 11 3.06 -21.56 7.90
N PHE A 12 3.37 -20.41 8.52
CA PHE A 12 4.73 -20.11 8.96
C PHE A 12 5.23 -21.03 10.08
N ASP A 13 4.32 -21.62 10.86
CA ASP A 13 4.67 -22.51 11.97
C ASP A 13 4.73 -23.99 11.55
N LEU A 14 4.41 -24.31 10.30
CA LEU A 14 4.55 -25.66 9.73
C LEU A 14 6.02 -26.06 9.52
N PRO A 15 6.33 -27.36 9.58
CA PRO A 15 7.63 -27.88 9.19
C PRO A 15 7.88 -27.72 7.68
N PRO A 16 9.15 -27.68 7.24
CA PRO A 16 9.51 -27.42 5.83
C PRO A 16 8.86 -28.40 4.83
N GLU A 17 8.74 -29.67 5.20
CA GLU A 17 8.15 -30.73 4.37
C GLU A 17 6.67 -30.48 4.09
N GLU A 18 5.92 -29.97 5.06
CA GLU A 18 4.51 -29.59 4.89
C GLU A 18 4.35 -28.25 4.18
N LYS A 19 5.31 -27.33 4.35
CA LYS A 19 5.29 -26.02 3.67
C LYS A 19 5.36 -26.15 2.16
N GLU A 20 6.14 -27.09 1.63
CA GLU A 20 6.27 -27.29 0.18
C GLU A 20 4.93 -27.74 -0.44
N GLY A 21 4.25 -28.71 0.18
CA GLY A 21 2.96 -29.21 -0.30
C GLY A 21 1.81 -28.22 -0.19
N ARG A 22 1.90 -27.25 0.74
CA ARG A 22 0.86 -26.24 1.00
C ARG A 22 1.19 -24.86 0.44
N LEU A 23 2.29 -24.74 -0.31
CA LEU A 23 2.78 -23.46 -0.82
C LEU A 23 1.77 -22.79 -1.77
N GLN A 24 1.14 -23.58 -2.63
CA GLN A 24 0.11 -23.06 -3.53
C GLN A 24 -1.13 -22.61 -2.77
N GLU A 25 -1.60 -23.42 -1.82
CA GLU A 25 -2.77 -23.10 -0.99
C GLU A 25 -2.57 -21.79 -0.22
N VAL A 26 -1.40 -21.59 0.41
CA VAL A 26 -1.14 -20.34 1.15
C VAL A 26 -1.06 -19.12 0.23
N PHE A 27 -0.61 -19.28 -1.02
CA PHE A 27 -0.64 -18.20 -2.00
C PHE A 27 -2.08 -17.85 -2.42
N GLU A 28 -2.94 -18.86 -2.59
CA GLU A 28 -4.37 -18.66 -2.88
C GLU A 28 -5.08 -17.98 -1.70
N ASP A 29 -4.87 -18.46 -0.47
CA ASP A 29 -5.37 -17.84 0.76
C ASP A 29 -4.87 -16.39 0.89
N SER A 30 -3.61 -16.13 0.54
CA SER A 30 -3.02 -14.78 0.55
C SER A 30 -3.72 -13.87 -0.45
N VAL A 31 -3.96 -14.33 -1.68
CA VAL A 31 -4.68 -13.55 -2.69
C VAL A 31 -6.09 -13.22 -2.18
N GLU A 32 -6.82 -14.21 -1.68
CA GLU A 32 -8.18 -14.00 -1.19
C GLU A 32 -8.22 -13.03 0.01
N TYR A 33 -7.29 -13.18 0.96
CA TYR A 33 -7.13 -12.26 2.07
C TYR A 33 -6.90 -10.82 1.59
N PHE A 34 -6.03 -10.63 0.60
CA PHE A 34 -5.73 -9.30 0.06
C PHE A 34 -6.88 -8.71 -0.76
N GLU A 35 -7.71 -9.52 -1.42
CA GLU A 35 -8.93 -9.06 -2.08
C GLU A 35 -9.97 -8.59 -1.06
N ARG A 36 -10.15 -9.31 0.05
CA ARG A 36 -11.01 -8.87 1.16
C ARG A 36 -10.44 -7.63 1.84
N PHE A 37 -9.12 -7.57 2.04
CA PHE A 37 -8.43 -6.38 2.56
C PHE A 37 -8.70 -5.16 1.66
N LYS A 38 -8.57 -5.30 0.33
CA LYS A 38 -8.93 -4.28 -0.64
C LYS A 38 -10.39 -3.84 -0.46
N TYR A 39 -11.32 -4.78 -0.37
CA TYR A 39 -12.74 -4.46 -0.19
C TYR A 39 -12.98 -3.63 1.08
N VAL A 40 -12.40 -4.04 2.22
CA VAL A 40 -12.52 -3.31 3.50
C VAL A 40 -11.87 -1.93 3.42
N MET A 41 -10.70 -1.82 2.78
CA MET A 41 -10.04 -0.52 2.57
C MET A 41 -10.89 0.46 1.75
N LEU A 42 -11.62 -0.05 0.76
CA LEU A 42 -12.47 0.75 -0.11
C LEU A 42 -13.83 1.07 0.54
N ASN A 43 -14.47 0.09 1.16
CA ASN A 43 -15.90 0.14 1.51
C ASN A 43 -16.17 0.03 3.01
N GLY A 44 -15.23 -0.48 3.80
CA GLY A 44 -15.41 -0.70 5.23
C GLY A 44 -15.44 0.58 6.05
N THR A 45 -15.83 0.44 7.32
CA THR A 45 -15.81 1.49 8.33
C THR A 45 -14.38 1.82 8.79
N LYS A 46 -14.21 2.92 9.56
CA LYS A 46 -12.90 3.28 10.13
C LYS A 46 -12.33 2.17 11.03
N GLU A 47 -13.18 1.50 11.78
CA GLU A 47 -12.78 0.41 12.69
C GLU A 47 -12.34 -0.82 11.91
N GLU A 48 -13.12 -1.26 10.91
CA GLU A 48 -12.75 -2.39 10.06
C GLU A 48 -11.43 -2.14 9.30
N LYS A 49 -11.23 -0.92 8.78
CA LYS A 49 -9.95 -0.56 8.13
C LYS A 49 -8.78 -0.60 9.10
N LYS A 50 -8.96 -0.10 10.32
CA LYS A 50 -7.92 -0.12 11.35
C LYS A 50 -7.53 -1.54 11.70
N GLU A 51 -8.51 -2.44 11.84
CA GLU A 51 -8.25 -3.85 12.11
C GLU A 51 -7.57 -4.54 10.94
N ALA A 52 -8.04 -4.32 9.71
CA ALA A 52 -7.44 -4.88 8.49
C ALA A 52 -5.97 -4.44 8.33
N VAL A 53 -5.67 -3.16 8.59
CA VAL A 53 -4.28 -2.64 8.60
C VAL A 53 -3.45 -3.30 9.70
N LYS A 54 -4.01 -3.46 10.91
CA LYS A 54 -3.31 -4.13 12.03
C LYS A 54 -2.91 -5.55 11.66
N ARG A 55 -3.79 -6.32 11.01
CA ARG A 55 -3.51 -7.68 10.55
C ARG A 55 -2.43 -7.71 9.46
N VAL A 56 -2.48 -6.81 8.48
CA VAL A 56 -1.40 -6.68 7.47
C VAL A 56 -0.06 -6.34 8.12
N MET A 57 -0.04 -5.49 9.15
CA MET A 57 1.19 -5.20 9.91
C MET A 57 1.74 -6.43 10.65
N MET A 58 0.87 -7.26 11.23
CA MET A 58 1.29 -8.53 11.84
C MET A 58 1.89 -9.48 10.81
N LEU A 59 1.23 -9.64 9.65
CA LEU A 59 1.74 -10.47 8.56
C LEU A 59 3.10 -9.97 8.07
N LYS A 60 3.25 -8.66 7.87
CA LYS A 60 4.54 -8.04 7.50
C LYS A 60 5.63 -8.41 8.51
N LYS A 61 5.35 -8.24 9.81
CA LYS A 61 6.31 -8.56 10.86
C LYS A 61 6.71 -10.03 10.83
N LYS A 62 5.74 -10.96 10.70
CA LYS A 62 6.03 -12.40 10.62
C LYS A 62 6.89 -12.74 9.41
N ILE A 63 6.62 -12.13 8.24
CA ILE A 63 7.46 -12.30 7.04
C ILE A 63 8.88 -11.78 7.28
N GLU A 64 9.03 -10.61 7.91
CA GLU A 64 10.35 -10.05 8.26
C GLU A 64 11.12 -10.98 9.22
N GLU A 65 10.46 -11.53 10.24
CA GLU A 65 11.05 -12.49 11.18
C GLU A 65 11.49 -13.78 10.48
N GLU A 66 10.65 -14.34 9.61
CA GLU A 66 11.00 -15.54 8.84
C GLU A 66 12.12 -15.27 7.84
N THR A 67 12.12 -14.10 7.20
CA THR A 67 13.21 -13.65 6.31
C THR A 67 14.54 -13.60 7.08
N GLN A 68 14.55 -13.02 8.29
CA GLN A 68 15.74 -12.99 9.14
C GLN A 68 16.21 -14.40 9.50
N LYS A 69 15.31 -15.30 9.91
CA LYS A 69 15.66 -16.70 10.20
C LYS A 69 16.26 -17.42 9.00
N VAL A 70 15.73 -17.18 7.80
CA VAL A 70 16.29 -17.76 6.57
C VAL A 70 17.67 -17.21 6.31
N CYS A 71 17.88 -15.89 6.42
CA CYS A 71 19.19 -15.25 6.31
C CYS A 71 20.21 -15.85 7.29
N GLU A 72 19.84 -16.00 8.57
CA GLU A 72 20.70 -16.59 9.62
C GLU A 72 21.06 -18.05 9.31
N LYS A 73 20.09 -18.86 8.86
CA LYS A 73 20.32 -20.28 8.55
C LYS A 73 21.14 -20.50 7.29
N THR A 74 20.94 -19.65 6.28
CA THR A 74 21.60 -19.78 4.96
C THR A 74 22.91 -19.02 4.88
N GLY A 75 23.19 -18.13 5.83
CA GLY A 75 24.31 -17.19 5.76
C GLY A 75 24.14 -16.11 4.68
N MET A 76 22.94 -15.96 4.10
CA MET A 76 22.66 -14.95 3.09
C MET A 76 22.30 -13.61 3.74
N SER A 77 22.76 -12.52 3.14
CA SER A 77 22.23 -11.18 3.44
C SER A 77 20.80 -11.04 2.88
N PRO A 78 19.96 -10.14 3.44
CA PRO A 78 18.62 -9.88 2.91
C PRO A 78 18.59 -9.53 1.42
N GLU A 79 19.59 -8.79 0.94
CA GLU A 79 19.74 -8.44 -0.47
C GLU A 79 20.03 -9.67 -1.35
N GLN A 80 20.84 -10.60 -0.85
CA GLN A 80 21.12 -11.86 -1.54
C GLN A 80 19.90 -12.77 -1.56
N LEU A 81 19.16 -12.83 -0.44
CA LEU A 81 17.91 -13.58 -0.38
C LEU A 81 16.85 -12.99 -1.32
N ALA A 82 16.78 -11.67 -1.43
CA ALA A 82 15.92 -10.98 -2.39
C ALA A 82 16.34 -11.29 -3.84
N ALA A 83 17.63 -11.27 -4.16
CA ALA A 83 18.13 -11.64 -5.48
C ALA A 83 17.85 -13.13 -5.79
N PHE A 84 18.00 -14.00 -4.78
CA PHE A 84 17.68 -15.43 -4.89
C PHE A 84 16.20 -15.65 -5.19
N SER A 85 15.32 -14.93 -4.48
CA SER A 85 13.87 -15.03 -4.59
C SER A 85 13.32 -14.45 -5.91
N ASN A 86 14.06 -13.56 -6.56
CA ASN A 86 13.66 -12.98 -7.86
C ASN A 86 14.28 -13.70 -9.06
N ASN A 87 15.04 -14.78 -8.86
CA ASN A 87 15.63 -15.53 -9.95
C ASN A 87 14.81 -16.81 -10.24
N PRO A 88 14.13 -16.91 -11.39
CA PRO A 88 13.31 -18.07 -11.75
C PRO A 88 14.10 -19.39 -11.77
N LYS A 89 15.41 -19.33 -12.05
CA LYS A 89 16.27 -20.53 -12.11
C LYS A 89 16.47 -21.22 -10.76
N ASN A 90 16.11 -20.55 -9.66
CA ASN A 90 16.22 -21.11 -8.31
C ASN A 90 14.98 -21.89 -7.88
N PHE A 91 13.94 -21.91 -8.71
CA PHE A 91 12.66 -22.56 -8.44
C PHE A 91 12.32 -23.51 -9.58
N SER A 92 11.48 -24.51 -9.31
CA SER A 92 10.84 -25.27 -10.39
C SER A 92 9.86 -24.38 -11.16
N GLU A 93 9.51 -24.79 -12.38
CA GLU A 93 8.59 -24.02 -13.23
C GLU A 93 7.22 -23.82 -12.55
N ASP A 94 6.68 -24.87 -11.93
CA ASP A 94 5.42 -24.78 -11.17
C ASP A 94 5.53 -23.84 -9.96
N GLN A 95 6.61 -23.91 -9.18
CA GLN A 95 6.84 -23.02 -8.05
C GLN A 95 6.99 -21.56 -8.52
N TRP A 96 7.73 -21.32 -9.59
CA TRP A 96 7.89 -19.98 -10.15
C TRP A 96 6.56 -19.42 -10.66
N ASN A 97 5.79 -20.23 -11.39
CA ASN A 97 4.48 -19.83 -11.90
C ASN A 97 3.52 -19.46 -10.76
N ALA A 98 3.52 -20.22 -9.67
CA ALA A 98 2.71 -19.92 -8.48
C ALA A 98 3.14 -18.58 -7.83
N ILE A 99 4.45 -18.38 -7.62
CA ILE A 99 5.01 -17.14 -7.04
C ILE A 99 4.68 -15.93 -7.93
N GLU A 100 4.94 -16.02 -9.23
CA GLU A 100 4.73 -14.92 -10.17
C GLU A 100 3.24 -14.60 -10.31
N GLY A 101 2.38 -15.62 -10.38
CA GLY A 101 0.94 -15.48 -10.43
C GLY A 101 0.38 -14.77 -9.19
N ALA A 102 0.80 -15.19 -8.00
CA ALA A 102 0.42 -14.54 -6.75
C ALA A 102 0.92 -13.09 -6.67
N LYS A 103 2.20 -12.86 -7.00
CA LYS A 103 2.82 -11.52 -7.02
C LYS A 103 2.05 -10.56 -7.93
N LYS A 104 1.73 -10.98 -9.15
CA LYS A 104 0.98 -10.16 -10.12
C LYS A 104 -0.42 -9.82 -9.63
N LYS A 105 -1.13 -10.75 -8.98
CA LYS A 105 -2.46 -10.50 -8.40
C LYS A 105 -2.38 -9.51 -7.24
N LEU A 106 -1.39 -9.64 -6.36
CA LEU A 106 -1.16 -8.73 -5.25
C LEU A 106 -0.80 -7.31 -5.73
N GLU A 107 0.12 -7.17 -6.68
CA GLU A 107 0.52 -5.87 -7.24
C GLU A 107 -0.67 -5.15 -7.89
N LYS A 108 -1.50 -5.89 -8.63
CA LYS A 108 -2.74 -5.35 -9.21
C LYS A 108 -3.69 -4.85 -8.12
N GLY A 109 -3.93 -5.66 -7.08
CA GLY A 109 -4.80 -5.31 -5.96
C GLY A 109 -4.33 -4.04 -5.23
N VAL A 110 -3.03 -3.93 -4.93
CA VAL A 110 -2.43 -2.75 -4.30
C VAL A 110 -2.54 -1.51 -5.20
N GLY A 111 -2.29 -1.65 -6.50
CA GLY A 111 -2.43 -0.57 -7.47
C GLY A 111 -3.84 0.00 -7.51
N GLU A 112 -4.85 -0.85 -7.44
CA GLU A 112 -6.26 -0.44 -7.40
C GLU A 112 -6.62 0.27 -6.09
N ILE A 113 -6.13 -0.20 -4.93
CA ILE A 113 -6.30 0.50 -3.65
C ILE A 113 -5.69 1.89 -3.74
N LYS A 114 -4.43 1.99 -4.21
CA LYS A 114 -3.72 3.28 -4.33
C LYS A 114 -4.45 4.25 -5.25
N LYS A 115 -4.97 3.77 -6.38
CA LYS A 115 -5.77 4.58 -7.32
C LYS A 115 -7.06 5.06 -6.67
N ALA A 116 -7.81 4.17 -6.02
CA ALA A 116 -9.07 4.52 -5.38
C ALA A 116 -8.91 5.46 -4.18
N VAL A 117 -7.85 5.31 -3.39
CA VAL A 117 -7.51 6.26 -2.31
C VAL A 117 -7.17 7.64 -2.89
N LYS A 118 -6.44 7.69 -4.01
CA LYS A 118 -6.13 8.95 -4.71
C LYS A 118 -7.39 9.60 -5.31
N SER A 119 -8.34 8.81 -5.80
CA SER A 119 -9.61 9.27 -6.36
C SER A 119 -10.68 9.61 -5.32
N LYS A 120 -10.57 9.12 -4.08
CA LYS A 120 -11.46 9.46 -2.96
C LYS A 120 -11.02 10.68 -2.16
N LYS A 121 -9.92 11.36 -2.53
CA LYS A 121 -9.66 12.71 -2.03
C LYS A 121 -10.77 13.61 -2.58
N PRO A 122 -11.61 14.21 -1.73
CA PRO A 122 -12.57 15.18 -2.21
C PRO A 122 -11.80 16.34 -2.84
N GLU A 123 -12.18 16.66 -4.07
CA GLU A 123 -11.96 17.96 -4.69
C GLU A 123 -12.71 18.98 -3.80
N GLY A 124 -12.01 19.51 -2.79
CA GLY A 124 -12.69 20.32 -1.77
C GLY A 124 -11.91 20.49 -0.47
N GLU A 125 -10.61 20.72 -0.52
CA GLU A 125 -9.91 21.38 0.59
C GLU A 125 -8.92 22.35 -0.03
N ALA A 126 -9.36 23.61 -0.13
CA ALA A 126 -8.46 24.74 -0.35
C ALA A 126 -7.37 24.68 0.73
N PRO A 127 -6.10 24.99 0.40
CA PRO A 127 -5.04 25.02 1.40
C PRO A 127 -5.44 25.97 2.54
N PRO A 128 -5.08 25.65 3.80
CA PRO A 128 -5.29 26.56 4.91
C PRO A 128 -4.51 27.84 4.60
N GLU A 129 -5.21 28.97 4.57
CA GLU A 129 -4.59 30.27 4.78
C GLU A 129 -3.77 30.17 6.08
N GLU A 130 -2.47 30.39 5.94
CA GLU A 130 -1.62 30.76 7.07
C GLU A 130 -2.28 31.95 7.78
N GLY A 131 -2.71 31.74 9.03
CA GLY A 131 -2.85 32.83 9.99
C GLY A 131 -1.50 33.57 10.06
N GLY A 132 -1.43 34.86 10.26
CA GLY A 132 -2.32 35.77 10.95
C GLY A 132 -1.38 36.78 11.62
N GLY A 133 -1.66 38.08 11.48
CA GLY A 133 -0.80 39.09 12.07
C GLY A 133 -1.31 40.51 11.91
N ALA A 134 -1.87 41.01 13.00
CA ALA A 134 -2.04 42.41 13.37
C ALA A 134 -3.12 43.23 12.65
N ALA A 135 -4.17 43.49 13.44
CA ALA A 135 -5.06 44.62 13.31
C ALA A 135 -4.30 45.95 13.43
N GLU A 136 -4.54 46.86 12.49
CA GLU A 136 -4.57 48.32 12.61
C GLU A 136 -5.21 48.78 11.29
N GLY A 137 -6.44 49.30 11.29
CA GLY A 137 -6.68 50.71 11.58
C GLY A 137 -6.72 51.50 10.27
N GLU A 138 -7.88 52.10 9.99
CA GLU A 138 -8.13 53.20 9.03
C GLU A 138 -8.60 52.89 7.59
N GLU A 139 -9.85 53.31 7.38
CA GLU A 139 -10.55 53.53 6.11
C GLU A 139 -9.75 54.36 5.09
N LYS A 140 -9.77 53.94 3.81
CA LYS A 140 -9.68 54.87 2.67
C LYS A 140 -10.68 54.56 1.56
N PRO A 141 -11.23 55.60 0.88
CA PRO A 141 -12.55 55.55 0.27
C PRO A 141 -12.55 55.21 -1.23
N LYS A 142 -13.70 54.67 -1.69
CA LYS A 142 -14.10 54.48 -3.10
C LYS A 142 -13.94 55.76 -3.94
N LYS A 143 -13.27 55.69 -5.11
CA LYS A 143 -13.58 56.57 -6.26
C LYS A 143 -13.47 55.86 -7.62
N ARG A 144 -14.35 56.33 -8.52
CA ARG A 144 -14.88 55.71 -9.74
C ARG A 144 -13.99 55.93 -10.98
N LYS A 145 -14.17 55.06 -11.97
CA LYS A 145 -13.57 55.03 -13.33
C LYS A 145 -13.72 56.32 -14.14
N LYS A 146 -12.75 56.56 -15.06
CA LYS A 146 -12.85 56.81 -16.53
C LYS A 146 -11.62 57.59 -17.05
N PRO A 147 -11.38 57.70 -18.38
CA PRO A 147 -11.31 56.69 -19.44
C PRO A 147 -10.01 56.88 -20.30
N PRO A 148 -9.74 56.09 -21.35
CA PRO A 148 -8.43 56.06 -22.01
C PRO A 148 -8.30 57.12 -23.11
N LYS A 149 -7.09 57.63 -23.33
CA LYS A 149 -6.75 58.46 -24.50
C LYS A 149 -5.29 58.23 -24.88
N ASN A 150 -5.14 57.44 -25.95
CA ASN A 150 -4.46 57.81 -27.18
C ASN A 150 -2.99 58.27 -27.19
N TRP A 151 -2.33 57.70 -28.21
CA TRP A 151 -1.47 58.36 -29.19
C TRP A 151 0.02 58.58 -28.84
N ILE A 152 0.82 57.61 -29.31
CA ILE A 152 2.01 57.78 -30.17
C ILE A 152 3.22 58.57 -29.64
N GLN A 153 4.34 57.84 -29.63
CA GLN A 153 5.73 58.16 -30.00
C GLN A 153 6.24 59.61 -29.88
N SER A 154 7.40 59.75 -29.24
CA SER A 154 8.67 60.10 -29.91
C SER A 154 9.85 59.62 -29.08
#